data_AF-T1ESS5-F1
#
_entry.id   AF-T1ESS5-F1
#
_cell.length_a   1.000
_cell.length_b   1.000
_cell.length_c   1.000
_cell.angle_alpha   90.00
_cell.angle_beta   90.00
_cell.angle_gamma   90.00
#
_symmetry.space_group_name_H-M   'P 1'
#
loop_
_entity.id
_entity.type
_entity.pdbx_description
1 polymer ?
#
loop_
_entity_poly.entity_id
_entity_poly.type
_entity_poly.pdbx_seq_one_letter_code
_entity_poly.pdbx_strand_id
1 'polypeptide(L)'
;MLFALGIFVLLLGIAGLYGAISNKITVLNILGCCGANDSEDYRRVEWNSTFTLKNQMINATVPPSCCKNETLGLPQALMSRTFYENLDDCLSGDVSKINLDGCVVELKRSFQTVSTTLVIIGTVLLLIQGAALWTSNTLMLTTEDSESSSDD
;
A
#
# COMPACT_ATOMS: atom_id res chain seq x y z
N MET A 1 25.96 -18.86 -12.70
CA MET A 1 26.02 -17.52 -12.06
C MET A 1 24.79 -16.66 -12.34
N LEU A 2 24.33 -16.53 -13.59
CA LEU A 2 23.16 -15.71 -13.95
C LEU A 2 21.84 -16.09 -13.23
N PHE A 3 21.58 -17.39 -13.04
CA PHE A 3 20.40 -17.85 -12.29
C PHE A 3 20.41 -17.45 -10.81
N ALA A 4 21.59 -17.45 -10.17
CA ALA A 4 21.72 -17.05 -8.77
C ALA A 4 21.48 -15.55 -8.57
N LEU A 5 21.96 -14.73 -9.52
CA LEU A 5 21.69 -13.29 -9.55
C LEU A 5 20.20 -12.99 -9.79
N GLY A 6 19.53 -13.75 -10.66
CA GLY A 6 18.10 -13.61 -10.91
C GLY A 6 17.25 -13.90 -9.66
N ILE A 7 17.55 -14.99 -8.94
CA ILE A 7 16.86 -15.32 -7.69
C ILE A 7 17.11 -14.26 -6.62
N PHE A 8 18.33 -13.73 -6.53
CA PHE A 8 18.68 -12.68 -5.58
C PHE A 8 17.91 -11.37 -5.83
N VAL A 9 17.80 -10.93 -7.08
CA VAL A 9 17.01 -9.75 -7.46
C VAL A 9 15.52 -9.97 -7.18
N LEU A 10 15.00 -11.18 -7.44
CA LEU A 10 13.61 -11.53 -7.14
C LEU A 10 13.32 -11.48 -5.63
N LEU A 11 14.21 -12.02 -4.80
CA LEU A 11 14.09 -12.01 -3.35
C LEU A 11 14.17 -10.59 -2.77
N LEU A 12 15.06 -9.74 -3.28
CA LEU A 12 15.10 -8.32 -2.90
C LEU A 12 13.83 -7.57 -3.31
N GLY A 13 13.28 -7.88 -4.49
CA GLY A 13 12.00 -7.32 -4.96
C GLY A 13 10.84 -7.73 -4.06
N ILE A 14 10.75 -9.00 -3.67
CA ILE A 14 9.72 -9.52 -2.76
C ILE A 14 9.88 -8.90 -1.37
N ALA A 15 11.10 -8.80 -0.84
CA ALA A 15 11.36 -8.18 0.47
C ALA A 15 11.02 -6.68 0.47
N GLY A 16 11.34 -5.96 -0.60
CA GLY A 16 10.94 -4.56 -0.79
C GLY A 16 9.42 -4.39 -0.89
N LEU A 17 8.76 -5.31 -1.58
CA LEU A 17 7.29 -5.36 -1.66
C LEU A 17 6.67 -5.66 -0.29
N TYR A 18 7.24 -6.62 0.45
CA TYR A 18 6.78 -6.99 1.78
C TYR A 18 7.00 -5.84 2.77
N GLY A 19 8.10 -5.09 2.66
CA GLY A 19 8.34 -3.87 3.44
C GLY A 19 7.35 -2.75 3.12
N ALA A 20 7.03 -2.56 1.83
CA ALA A 20 6.03 -1.59 1.39
C ALA A 20 4.60 -1.99 1.83
N ILE A 21 4.27 -3.28 1.80
CA ILE A 21 2.97 -3.81 2.25
C ILE A 21 2.87 -3.78 3.79
N SER A 22 3.93 -4.15 4.50
CA SER A 22 4.02 -4.11 5.97
C SER A 22 3.85 -2.69 6.49
N ASN A 23 4.50 -1.70 5.87
CA ASN A 23 4.26 -0.30 6.23
C ASN A 23 2.84 0.14 5.88
N LYS A 24 2.21 -0.42 4.84
CA LYS A 24 0.84 -0.07 4.46
C LYS A 24 -0.26 -0.61 5.40
N ILE A 25 -0.02 -1.69 6.14
CA ILE A 25 -0.95 -2.14 7.19
C ILE A 25 -1.02 -1.10 8.32
N THR A 26 0.10 -0.42 8.63
CA THR A 26 0.12 0.76 9.51
C THR A 26 -0.53 2.00 8.86
N VAL A 27 -0.51 2.09 7.52
CA VAL A 27 -1.15 3.17 6.73
C VAL A 27 -2.68 3.08 6.69
N LEU A 28 -3.32 1.95 7.05
CA LEU A 28 -4.77 1.94 7.24
C LEU A 28 -5.24 2.92 8.33
N ASN A 29 -4.40 3.25 9.30
CA ASN A 29 -4.66 4.30 10.28
C ASN A 29 -4.40 5.73 9.71
N ILE A 30 -3.78 5.84 8.54
CA ILE A 30 -3.35 7.09 7.87
C ILE A 30 -4.21 7.38 6.62
N LEU A 31 -5.00 6.42 6.15
CA LEU A 31 -5.71 6.50 4.86
C LEU A 31 -6.84 7.54 4.82
N GLY A 32 -7.12 8.25 5.92
CA GLY A 32 -8.11 9.31 5.93
C GLY A 32 -9.47 8.81 5.45
N CYS A 33 -9.85 7.60 5.85
CA CYS A 33 -11.07 6.93 5.43
C CYS A 33 -11.94 6.62 6.65
N CYS A 34 -13.24 6.39 6.44
CA CYS A 34 -14.17 5.97 7.46
C CYS A 34 -15.14 4.91 6.91
N GLY A 35 -15.27 3.82 7.66
CA GLY A 35 -16.15 2.71 7.30
C GLY A 35 -15.59 1.84 6.20
N ALA A 36 -16.34 0.82 5.79
CA ALA A 36 -15.92 -0.06 4.71
C ALA A 36 -16.13 0.62 3.36
N ASN A 37 -17.34 1.13 3.12
CA ASN A 37 -17.74 1.82 1.90
C ASN A 37 -17.86 3.33 2.09
N ASP A 38 -18.35 3.75 3.24
CA ASP A 38 -18.51 5.16 3.61
C ASP A 38 -18.69 5.30 5.14
N SER A 39 -18.68 6.55 5.63
CA SER A 39 -18.86 6.85 7.05
C SER A 39 -20.23 6.46 7.61
N GLU A 40 -21.26 6.29 6.76
CA GLU A 40 -22.61 5.89 7.18
C GLU A 40 -22.69 4.41 7.54
N ASP A 41 -21.68 3.60 7.23
CA ASP A 41 -21.61 2.21 7.70
C ASP A 41 -21.75 2.11 9.22
N TYR A 42 -21.20 3.07 9.97
CA TYR A 42 -21.32 3.16 11.43
C TYR A 42 -22.71 3.54 11.93
N ARG A 43 -23.57 4.11 11.08
CA ARG A 43 -24.98 4.34 11.40
C ARG A 43 -25.84 3.12 11.14
N ARG A 44 -25.42 2.25 10.21
CA ARG A 44 -26.18 1.06 9.80
C ARG A 44 -25.84 -0.17 10.62
N VAL A 45 -24.64 -0.22 11.20
CA VAL A 45 -24.15 -1.33 12.00
C VAL A 45 -24.18 -0.94 13.48
N GLU A 46 -24.57 -1.87 14.35
CA GLU A 46 -24.46 -1.67 15.80
C GLU A 46 -23.00 -1.84 16.22
N TRP A 47 -22.42 -0.79 16.79
CA TRP A 47 -21.05 -0.77 17.29
C TRP A 47 -20.99 -0.05 18.63
N ASN A 48 -19.89 -0.22 19.37
CA ASN A 48 -19.73 0.45 20.66
C ASN A 48 -19.45 1.95 20.46
N SER A 49 -20.51 2.74 20.43
CA SER A 49 -20.49 4.17 20.20
C SER A 49 -20.27 5.01 21.45
N THR A 50 -20.15 4.40 22.64
CA THR A 50 -20.01 5.15 23.89
C THR A 50 -18.55 5.41 24.21
N PHE A 51 -18.18 6.70 24.30
CA PHE A 51 -16.81 7.11 24.63
C PHE A 51 -16.79 8.08 25.82
N THR A 52 -15.73 8.04 26.60
CA THR A 52 -15.49 9.03 27.66
C THR A 52 -14.55 10.11 27.14
N LEU A 53 -15.09 11.32 26.93
CA LEU A 53 -14.35 12.50 26.51
C LEU A 53 -14.48 13.59 27.59
N LYS A 54 -13.36 14.16 28.05
CA LYS A 54 -13.36 15.23 29.08
C LYS A 54 -14.21 14.87 30.33
N ASN A 55 -14.12 13.61 30.79
CA ASN A 55 -14.90 13.03 31.90
C ASN A 55 -16.43 12.97 31.68
N GLN A 56 -16.92 13.16 30.45
CA GLN A 56 -18.31 12.97 30.08
C GLN A 56 -18.45 11.76 29.16
N MET A 57 -19.53 10.99 29.33
CA MET A 57 -19.89 9.96 28.35
C MET A 57 -20.62 10.62 27.19
N ILE A 58 -20.12 10.39 25.98
CA ILE A 58 -20.71 10.84 24.74
C ILE A 58 -21.07 9.64 23.88
N ASN A 59 -22.16 9.79 23.12
CA ASN A 59 -22.55 8.82 22.11
C ASN A 59 -22.05 9.30 20.74
N ALA A 60 -21.04 8.63 20.20
CA ALA A 60 -20.37 9.01 18.98
C ALA A 60 -21.11 8.49 17.74
N THR A 61 -21.16 9.31 16.69
CA THR A 61 -21.72 8.91 15.38
C THR A 61 -20.75 8.03 14.59
N VAL A 62 -19.45 8.28 14.73
CA VAL A 62 -18.36 7.52 14.10
C VAL A 62 -17.21 7.32 15.09
N PRO A 63 -16.33 6.32 14.92
CA PRO A 63 -15.16 6.16 15.76
C PRO A 63 -14.19 7.34 15.64
N PRO A 64 -13.39 7.65 16.67
CA PRO A 64 -12.36 8.70 16.61
C PRO A 64 -11.38 8.59 15.44
N SER A 65 -11.10 7.37 14.96
CA SER A 65 -10.23 7.14 13.79
C SER A 65 -10.80 7.67 12.47
N CYS A 66 -12.11 7.94 12.40
CA CYS A 66 -12.77 8.52 11.24
C CYS A 66 -12.65 10.05 11.16
N CYS A 67 -12.16 10.69 12.21
CA CYS A 67 -12.04 12.14 12.25
C CYS A 67 -10.88 12.61 11.36
N LYS A 68 -11.13 13.66 10.58
CA LYS A 68 -10.09 14.36 9.81
C LYS A 68 -9.08 14.96 10.79
N ASN A 69 -7.83 14.55 10.63
CA ASN A 69 -6.74 15.07 11.45
C ASN A 69 -6.26 16.40 10.84
N GLU A 70 -6.24 17.48 11.62
CA GLU A 70 -5.65 18.76 11.17
C GLU A 70 -4.12 18.78 11.34
N THR A 71 -3.54 17.80 12.04
CA THR A 71 -2.08 17.69 12.24
C THR A 71 -1.51 16.41 11.64
N LEU A 72 -0.87 16.55 10.47
CA LEU A 72 -0.12 15.53 9.71
C LEU A 72 1.20 15.07 10.39
N GLY A 73 1.25 15.04 11.72
CA GLY A 73 2.45 14.65 12.47
C GLY A 73 2.29 13.26 13.06
N LEU A 74 2.92 12.25 12.45
CA LEU A 74 3.04 10.89 13.01
C LEU A 74 3.57 10.98 14.45
N PRO A 75 2.81 10.65 15.51
CA PRO A 75 3.38 10.63 16.82
C PRO A 75 4.19 9.35 16.98
N GLN A 76 5.49 9.49 17.29
CA GLN A 76 6.38 8.40 17.71
C GLN A 76 5.92 7.70 19.01
N ALA A 77 4.76 8.07 19.57
CA ALA A 77 4.18 7.45 20.74
C ALA A 77 2.65 7.33 20.59
N LEU A 78 2.17 6.09 20.47
CA LEU A 78 0.75 5.69 20.47
C LEU A 78 -0.04 6.05 21.75
N MET A 79 0.47 6.94 22.61
CA MET A 79 -0.05 7.18 23.96
C MET A 79 -0.28 8.66 24.33
N SER A 80 -0.31 9.59 23.38
CA SER A 80 -0.74 10.97 23.71
C SER A 80 -2.22 11.18 23.35
N ARG A 81 -3.04 11.57 24.33
CA ARG A 81 -4.50 11.74 24.19
C ARG A 81 -4.93 13.09 23.58
N THR A 82 -4.04 13.81 22.89
CA THR A 82 -4.28 15.23 22.52
C THR A 82 -4.42 15.50 21.02
N PHE A 83 -4.69 14.48 20.19
CA PHE A 83 -4.55 14.62 18.72
C PHE A 83 -5.72 15.27 17.98
N TYR A 84 -6.84 15.56 18.62
CA TYR A 84 -8.04 16.07 17.93
C TYR A 84 -8.57 17.31 18.66
N GLU A 85 -8.21 18.51 18.19
CA GLU A 85 -8.77 19.77 18.71
C GLU A 85 -10.30 19.84 18.52
N ASN A 86 -10.82 19.20 17.45
CA ASN A 86 -12.24 19.19 17.07
C ASN A 86 -12.88 17.81 17.21
N LEU A 87 -12.44 17.02 18.22
CA LEU A 87 -12.92 15.65 18.40
C LEU A 87 -14.41 15.59 18.74
N ASP A 88 -14.86 16.52 19.56
CA ASP A 88 -16.27 16.66 19.95
C ASP A 88 -17.17 16.93 18.74
N ASP A 89 -16.79 17.86 17.86
CA ASP A 89 -17.56 18.15 16.64
C ASP A 89 -17.61 16.95 15.69
N CYS A 90 -16.48 16.26 15.51
CA CYS A 90 -16.43 15.05 14.69
C CYS A 90 -17.31 13.93 15.26
N LEU A 91 -17.19 13.62 16.56
CA LEU A 91 -17.96 12.54 17.19
C LEU A 91 -19.45 12.88 17.25
N SER A 92 -19.80 14.17 17.28
CA SER A 92 -21.18 14.66 17.18
C SER A 92 -21.80 14.49 15.78
N GLY A 93 -21.00 14.16 14.77
CA GLY A 93 -21.48 13.89 13.40
C GLY A 93 -21.27 15.04 12.41
N ASP A 94 -20.39 16.01 12.69
CA ASP A 94 -20.05 17.04 11.71
C ASP A 94 -19.27 16.44 10.53
N VAL A 95 -19.97 16.27 9.40
CA VAL A 95 -19.43 15.76 8.13
C VAL A 95 -18.23 16.54 7.61
N SER A 96 -18.07 17.82 7.96
CA SER A 96 -16.91 18.61 7.55
C SER A 96 -15.62 18.08 8.21
N LYS A 97 -15.74 17.50 9.41
CA LYS A 97 -14.66 16.95 10.23
C LYS A 97 -14.53 15.42 10.14
N ILE A 98 -15.37 14.74 9.36
CA ILE A 98 -15.35 13.28 9.18
C ILE A 98 -14.78 12.94 7.79
N ASN A 99 -13.94 11.91 7.72
CA ASN A 99 -13.54 11.28 6.48
C ASN A 99 -14.75 10.54 5.88
N LEU A 100 -15.21 10.92 4.69
CA LEU A 100 -16.42 10.33 4.10
C LEU A 100 -16.12 9.08 3.25
N ASP A 101 -14.88 8.95 2.79
CA ASP A 101 -14.47 7.88 1.89
C ASP A 101 -14.33 6.54 2.62
N GLY A 102 -14.84 5.47 2.03
CA GLY A 102 -14.70 4.11 2.57
C GLY A 102 -13.30 3.55 2.46
N CYS A 103 -12.86 2.89 3.52
CA CYS A 103 -11.52 2.29 3.58
C CYS A 103 -11.33 1.16 2.56
N VAL A 104 -12.38 0.39 2.23
CA VAL A 104 -12.28 -0.68 1.21
C VAL A 104 -12.12 -0.09 -0.18
N VAL A 105 -12.81 1.02 -0.47
CA VAL A 105 -12.71 1.71 -1.76
C VAL A 105 -11.29 2.24 -1.94
N GLU A 106 -10.74 2.89 -0.92
CA GLU A 106 -9.39 3.45 -0.97
C GLU A 106 -8.31 2.36 -0.99
N LEU A 107 -8.50 1.26 -0.24
CA LEU A 107 -7.64 0.09 -0.31
C LEU A 107 -7.63 -0.51 -1.72
N LYS A 108 -8.81 -0.67 -2.35
CA LYS A 108 -8.95 -1.23 -3.69
C LYS A 108 -8.26 -0.34 -4.73
N ARG A 109 -8.43 0.98 -4.63
CA ARG A 109 -7.75 1.95 -5.49
C ARG A 109 -6.22 1.86 -5.32
N SER A 110 -5.74 1.80 -4.08
CA SER A 110 -4.31 1.65 -3.79
C SER A 110 -3.76 0.33 -4.34
N PHE A 111 -4.51 -0.75 -4.20
CA PHE A 111 -4.12 -2.07 -4.68
C PHE A 111 -4.06 -2.14 -6.22
N GLN A 112 -5.02 -1.53 -6.92
CA GLN A 112 -5.01 -1.48 -8.38
C GLN A 112 -3.78 -0.74 -8.92
N THR A 113 -3.42 0.40 -8.32
CA THR A 113 -2.22 1.15 -8.72
C THR A 113 -0.95 0.35 -8.49
N VAL A 114 -0.82 -0.32 -7.35
CA VAL A 114 0.36 -1.15 -7.03
C VAL A 114 0.43 -2.36 -7.96
N SER A 115 -0.69 -3.06 -8.16
CA SER A 115 -0.76 -4.23 -9.03
C SER A 115 -0.36 -3.90 -10.46
N THR A 116 -0.91 -2.80 -11.02
CA THR A 116 -0.56 -2.33 -12.37
C THR A 116 0.94 -2.02 -12.48
N THR A 117 1.49 -1.33 -11.47
CA THR A 117 2.91 -0.99 -11.44
C THR A 117 3.80 -2.24 -11.44
N LEU A 118 3.44 -3.27 -10.67
CA LEU A 118 4.20 -4.52 -10.63
C LEU A 118 4.16 -5.28 -11.96
N VAL A 119 2.99 -5.29 -12.62
CA VAL A 119 2.85 -5.93 -13.94
C VAL A 119 3.75 -5.24 -14.97
N ILE A 120 3.80 -3.90 -14.97
CA ILE A 120 4.68 -3.13 -15.87
C ILE A 120 6.14 -3.49 -15.61
N ILE A 121 6.59 -3.46 -14.35
CA ILE A 121 7.97 -3.78 -14.00
C ILE A 121 8.32 -5.22 -14.41
N GLY A 122 7.44 -6.18 -14.12
CA GLY A 122 7.64 -7.59 -14.51
C GLY A 122 7.75 -7.77 -16.02
N THR A 123 6.92 -7.07 -16.80
CA THR A 123 6.94 -7.13 -18.26
C THR A 123 8.26 -6.58 -18.82
N VAL A 124 8.74 -5.44 -18.30
CA VAL A 124 10.03 -4.86 -18.71
C VAL A 124 11.18 -5.81 -18.40
N LEU A 125 11.18 -6.45 -17.23
CA LEU A 125 12.22 -7.42 -16.86
C LEU A 125 12.23 -8.64 -17.79
N LEU A 126 11.06 -9.14 -18.18
CA LEU A 126 10.95 -10.25 -19.13
C LEU A 126 11.49 -9.87 -20.52
N LEU A 127 11.22 -8.66 -20.99
CA LEU A 127 11.74 -8.17 -22.27
C LEU A 127 13.28 -8.09 -22.26
N ILE A 128 13.87 -7.59 -21.17
CA ILE A 128 15.33 -7.51 -21.01
C ILE A 128 15.95 -8.91 -21.03
N GLN A 129 15.35 -9.87 -20.31
CA GLN A 129 15.84 -11.25 -20.31
C GLN A 129 15.72 -11.90 -21.69
N GLY A 130 14.61 -11.68 -22.40
CA GLY A 130 14.41 -12.18 -23.76
C GLY A 130 15.45 -11.64 -24.74
N ALA A 131 15.76 -10.34 -24.67
CA ALA A 131 16.80 -9.73 -25.49
C ALA A 131 18.19 -10.34 -25.22
N ALA A 132 18.55 -10.54 -23.95
CA ALA A 132 19.83 -11.14 -23.57
C ALA A 132 19.97 -12.60 -24.03
N LEU A 133 18.89 -13.38 -23.94
CA LEU A 133 18.82 -14.75 -24.47
C LEU A 133 19.01 -14.76 -25.99
N TRP A 134 18.32 -13.86 -26.70
CA TRP A 134 18.44 -13.75 -28.15
C TRP A 134 19.86 -13.42 -28.58
N THR A 135 20.51 -12.42 -27.97
CA THR A 135 21.89 -12.06 -28.28
C THR A 135 22.89 -13.18 -27.98
N SER A 136 22.66 -13.94 -26.90
CA SER A 136 23.54 -15.06 -26.53
C SER A 136 23.47 -16.19 -27.55
N ASN A 137 22.27 -16.50 -28.05
CA ASN A 137 22.07 -17.54 -29.06
C ASN A 137 22.70 -17.16 -30.41
N THR A 138 22.56 -15.90 -30.82
CA THR A 138 23.20 -15.39 -32.05
C THR A 138 24.73 -15.46 -31.96
N LEU A 139 25.29 -15.13 -30.80
CA LEU A 139 26.75 -15.17 -30.60
C LEU A 139 27.29 -16.60 -30.69
N MET A 140 26.59 -17.59 -30.12
CA MET A 140 26.99 -18.99 -30.16
C MET A 140 27.05 -19.54 -31.59
N LEU A 141 26.06 -19.21 -32.42
CA LEU A 141 26.03 -19.63 -33.83
C LEU A 141 27.19 -19.03 -34.63
N THR A 142 27.57 -17.78 -34.37
CA THR A 142 28.71 -17.16 -35.07
C THR A 142 30.07 -17.76 -34.70
N THR A 143 30.22 -18.32 -33.50
CA THR A 143 31.45 -19.01 -33.08
C THR A 143 31.61 -20.40 -33.69
N GLU A 144 30.53 -21.15 -33.89
CA GLU A 144 30.59 -22.47 -34.53
C GLU A 144 31.03 -22.38 -36.00
N ASP A 145 30.54 -21.36 -36.72
CA ASP A 145 30.92 -21.15 -38.12
C ASP A 145 32.40 -20.78 -38.30
N SER A 146 33.01 -20.13 -37.31
CA SER A 146 34.42 -19.71 -37.38
C SER A 146 35.41 -20.84 -37.10
N GLU A 147 35.04 -21.81 -36.25
CA GLU A 147 35.89 -22.98 -35.95
C GLU A 147 36.03 -23.93 -37.16
N SER A 148 34.98 -24.11 -37.98
CA SER A 148 35.01 -25.03 -39.14
C SER A 148 35.90 -24.58 -40.31
N SER A 149 36.34 -23.32 -40.33
CA SER A 149 37.17 -22.75 -41.42
C SER A 149 38.68 -22.79 -41.16
N SER A 150 39.11 -23.35 -40.03
CA SER A 150 40.51 -23.32 -39.58
C SER A 150 41.28 -24.63 -39.86
N ASP A 151 40.61 -25.66 -40.39
CA ASP A 151 41.17 -27.01 -40.56
C ASP A 151 41.51 -27.38 -42.03
N ASP A 152 41.45 -26.42 -42.97
CA ASP A 152 41.95 -26.55 -44.35
C ASP A 152 43.20 -25.68 -44.58
#